data_AF-A0A5K0W3F6-F1
#
_entry.id   AF-A0A5K0W3F6-F1
#
_cell.length_a   1.000
_cell.length_b   1.000
_cell.length_c   1.000
_cell.angle_alpha   90.00
_cell.angle_beta   90.00
_cell.angle_gamma   90.00
#
_symmetry.space_group_name_H-M   'P 1'
#
loop_
_entity.id
_entity.type
_entity.pdbx_description
1 polymer ?
#
loop_
_entity_poly.entity_id
_entity_poly.type
_entity_poly.pdbx_seq_one_letter_code
_entity_poly.pdbx_strand_id
1 'polypeptide(L)'
;VWHNYSFDFHVLENHGIKVSGFHADTMHLARLWDSSRRMEGGYSLEALTGDPKVMSESGSLEKNMLMSGKISMKTVFGRRKLRKDGSEGKIVSLAPVEELQKKERIPWICYSVRDSITTLDLFLSLKEKLMKMEWKLDGARRGNMYDFYEEYWRPFGVLLVEMESEGMLVDRKYLSDLEKIATNEQKIAADRFRRWASKYCPDALYMNVGSDAQLRQLFFGETAN
;
A
#
# COMPACT_ATOMS: atom_id res chain seq x y z
N VAL A 1 16.17 11.50 2.82
CA VAL A 1 15.40 10.52 3.62
C VAL A 1 13.99 10.56 3.10
N TRP A 2 13.37 9.41 2.91
CA TRP A 2 12.09 9.30 2.22
C TRP A 2 11.14 8.38 3.01
N HIS A 3 9.85 8.45 2.65
CA HIS A 3 8.87 7.47 3.06
C HIS A 3 8.22 6.94 1.78
N ASN A 4 8.67 5.78 1.31
CA ASN A 4 8.43 5.26 -0.04
C ASN A 4 9.20 6.01 -1.15
N TYR A 5 10.53 5.92 -1.12
CA TYR A 5 11.45 6.58 -2.06
C TYR A 5 11.12 6.35 -3.53
N SER A 6 10.74 5.13 -3.90
CA SER A 6 10.38 4.75 -5.28
C SER A 6 9.37 5.73 -5.89
N PHE A 7 8.32 6.06 -5.15
CA PHE A 7 7.26 6.92 -5.65
C PHE A 7 7.79 8.32 -6.03
N ASP A 8 8.49 8.98 -5.11
CA ASP A 8 9.02 10.32 -5.33
C ASP A 8 10.12 10.33 -6.40
N PHE A 9 10.95 9.28 -6.45
CA PHE A 9 11.97 9.11 -7.48
C PHE A 9 11.36 9.12 -8.87
N HIS A 10 10.36 8.28 -9.11
CA HIS A 10 9.70 8.17 -10.41
C HIS A 10 8.99 9.47 -10.80
N VAL A 11 8.36 10.16 -9.83
CA VAL A 11 7.73 11.47 -10.09
C VAL A 11 8.77 12.49 -10.55
N LEU A 12 9.94 12.55 -9.91
CA LEU A 12 11.02 13.48 -10.27
C LEU A 12 11.67 13.11 -11.60
N GLU A 13 11.95 11.83 -11.83
CA GLU A 13 12.54 11.33 -13.08
C GLU A 13 11.65 11.62 -14.28
N ASN A 14 10.32 11.47 -14.14
CA ASN A 14 9.35 11.83 -15.18
C ASN A 14 9.37 13.32 -15.58
N HIS A 15 9.94 14.18 -14.73
CA HIS A 15 10.13 15.61 -15.01
C HIS A 15 11.58 15.93 -15.44
N GLY A 16 12.38 14.92 -15.77
CA GLY A 16 13.78 15.08 -16.16
C GLY A 16 14.72 15.45 -15.00
N ILE A 17 14.24 15.34 -13.75
CA ILE A 17 15.04 15.64 -12.57
C ILE A 17 15.78 14.38 -12.15
N LYS A 18 17.10 14.37 -12.37
CA LYS A 18 17.96 13.28 -11.93
C LYS A 18 18.14 13.33 -10.42
N VAL A 19 17.54 12.36 -9.72
CA VAL A 19 17.68 12.22 -8.28
C VAL A 19 18.97 11.48 -7.97
N SER A 20 19.82 12.06 -7.12
CA SER A 20 21.03 11.41 -6.61
C SER A 20 21.04 11.47 -5.08
N GLY A 21 21.50 10.39 -4.44
CA GLY A 21 21.61 10.32 -2.98
C GLY A 21 20.38 9.68 -2.34
N PHE A 22 20.43 8.36 -2.16
CA PHE A 22 19.47 7.61 -1.36
C PHE A 22 20.08 7.34 0.03
N HIS A 23 19.68 8.15 1.02
CA HIS A 23 20.16 8.01 2.40
C HIS A 23 19.36 6.96 3.18
N ALA A 24 18.04 7.05 3.18
CA ALA A 24 17.19 6.09 3.86
C ALA A 24 15.74 6.16 3.39
N ASP A 25 15.02 5.05 3.54
CA ASP A 25 13.56 4.94 3.45
C ASP A 25 13.00 4.45 4.79
N THR A 26 12.13 5.25 5.40
CA THR A 26 11.51 4.92 6.69
C THR A 26 10.61 3.69 6.64
N MET A 27 10.03 3.33 5.49
CA MET A 27 9.30 2.06 5.34
C MET A 27 10.23 0.86 5.42
N HIS A 28 11.44 0.95 4.86
CA HIS A 28 12.43 -0.11 4.96
C HIS A 28 12.88 -0.27 6.42
N LEU A 29 13.23 0.84 7.08
CA LEU A 29 13.65 0.82 8.48
C LEU A 29 12.56 0.24 9.39
N ALA A 30 11.30 0.61 9.17
CA ALA A 30 10.17 0.10 9.95
C ALA A 30 9.94 -1.40 9.74
N ARG A 31 10.07 -1.90 8.50
CA ARG A 31 9.98 -3.34 8.21
C ARG A 31 11.12 -4.14 8.83
N LEU A 32 12.31 -3.55 8.91
CA LEU A 32 13.47 -4.19 9.52
C LEU A 32 13.35 -4.24 11.05
N TRP A 33 12.74 -3.20 11.63
CA TRP A 33 12.46 -3.14 13.06
C TRP A 33 11.38 -4.15 13.46
N ASP A 34 10.28 -4.21 12.73
CA ASP A 34 9.21 -5.16 12.95
C ASP A 34 8.49 -5.49 11.63
N SER A 35 8.75 -6.68 11.11
CA SER A 35 8.15 -7.19 9.86
C SER A 35 6.70 -7.68 10.02
N SER A 36 6.19 -7.78 11.25
CA SER A 36 4.86 -8.32 11.56
C SER A 36 3.76 -7.26 11.63
N ARG A 37 4.13 -5.97 11.58
CA ARG A 37 3.22 -4.81 11.72
C ARG A 37 2.10 -4.71 10.71
N ARG A 38 2.04 -5.57 9.68
CA ARG A 38 0.89 -5.61 8.76
C ARG A 38 -0.44 -5.81 9.50
N MET A 39 -0.44 -6.51 10.63
CA MET A 39 -1.60 -6.67 11.51
C MET A 39 -1.74 -5.56 12.56
N GLU A 40 -0.71 -4.72 12.73
CA GLU A 40 -0.61 -3.64 13.72
C GLU A 40 -0.57 -2.25 13.06
N GLY A 41 -1.51 -2.01 12.13
CA GLY A 41 -1.66 -0.71 11.46
C GLY A 41 -0.80 -0.50 10.20
N GLY A 42 0.14 -1.40 9.91
CA GLY A 42 0.95 -1.39 8.70
C GLY A 42 2.13 -0.41 8.75
N TYR A 43 2.53 0.08 7.57
CA TYR A 43 3.75 0.87 7.35
C TYR A 43 3.48 2.23 6.73
N SER A 44 2.23 2.71 6.73
CA SER A 44 1.96 4.07 6.27
C SER A 44 2.58 5.08 7.25
N LEU A 45 2.95 6.26 6.74
CA LEU A 45 3.52 7.32 7.56
C LEU A 45 2.57 7.71 8.70
N GLU A 46 1.25 7.73 8.45
CA GLU A 46 0.21 7.93 9.47
C GLU A 46 0.23 6.85 10.55
N ALA A 47 0.25 5.57 10.16
CA ALA A 47 0.25 4.47 11.13
C ALA A 47 1.53 4.43 11.98
N LEU A 48 2.68 4.62 11.35
CA LEU A 48 3.97 4.58 12.04
C LEU A 48 4.14 5.76 13.00
N THR A 49 3.75 6.96 12.58
CA THR A 49 3.94 8.16 13.42
C THR A 49 2.82 8.34 14.45
N GLY A 50 1.68 7.70 14.25
CA GLY A 50 0.62 7.58 15.25
C GLY A 50 0.90 6.52 16.32
N ASP A 51 1.88 5.63 16.13
CA ASP A 51 2.22 4.59 17.12
C ASP A 51 3.30 5.10 18.10
N PRO A 52 2.97 5.24 19.41
CA PRO A 52 3.93 5.66 20.42
C PRO A 52 5.13 4.73 20.53
N LYS A 53 5.00 3.42 20.27
CA LYS A 53 6.11 2.46 20.31
C LYS A 53 7.14 2.74 19.22
N VAL A 54 6.69 3.22 18.07
CA VAL A 54 7.55 3.59 16.93
C VAL A 54 8.23 4.92 17.21
N MET A 55 7.52 5.90 17.78
CA MET A 55 8.01 7.26 18.02
C MET A 55 8.67 7.48 19.40
N SER A 56 8.82 6.43 20.22
CA SER A 56 9.23 6.55 21.64
C SER A 56 10.65 7.05 21.88
N GLU A 57 11.54 6.99 20.90
CA GLU A 57 12.99 7.23 21.08
C GLU A 57 13.46 8.59 20.56
N SER A 58 12.58 9.38 19.94
CA SER A 58 12.93 10.75 19.56
C SER A 58 13.06 11.65 20.80
N GLY A 59 14.31 11.90 21.22
CA GLY A 59 14.66 12.76 22.35
C GLY A 59 14.59 14.27 22.08
N SER A 60 13.84 14.76 21.08
CA SER A 60 13.79 16.20 20.79
C SER A 60 12.88 16.96 21.77
N LEU A 61 13.39 18.10 22.25
CA LEU A 61 12.85 18.94 23.32
C LEU A 61 11.58 19.74 22.92
N GLU A 62 11.18 19.72 21.64
CA GLU A 62 10.01 20.45 21.10
C GLU A 62 8.74 19.57 21.02
N LYS A 63 8.59 18.72 22.03
CA LYS A 63 7.69 17.57 22.08
C LYS A 63 6.18 17.90 22.11
N ASN A 64 5.73 19.16 22.03
CA ASN A 64 4.31 19.49 22.28
C ASN A 64 3.50 19.98 21.06
N MET A 65 4.12 20.48 19.99
CA MET A 65 3.37 20.94 18.81
C MET A 65 3.21 19.89 17.69
N LEU A 66 4.06 18.86 17.70
CA LEU A 66 4.13 17.84 16.64
C LEU A 66 3.74 16.41 17.08
N MET A 67 3.21 16.24 18.30
CA MET A 67 2.77 14.95 18.86
C MET A 67 1.57 14.31 18.15
N SER A 68 0.90 15.05 17.28
CA SER A 68 -0.09 14.45 16.40
C SER A 68 0.65 13.83 15.22
N GLY A 69 0.72 12.50 15.17
CA GLY A 69 1.19 11.76 14.00
C GLY A 69 0.55 12.28 12.70
N LYS A 70 1.11 11.89 11.56
CA LYS A 70 0.65 12.38 10.26
C LYS A 70 -0.87 12.27 10.14
N ILE A 71 -1.50 13.37 9.76
CA ILE A 71 -2.94 13.44 9.54
C ILE A 71 -3.21 13.01 8.09
N SER A 72 -4.21 12.15 7.86
CA SER A 72 -4.56 11.74 6.50
C SER A 72 -5.01 12.91 5.60
N MET A 73 -4.74 12.81 4.30
CA MET A 73 -5.23 13.76 3.28
C MET A 73 -6.76 13.92 3.34
N LYS A 74 -7.47 12.81 3.61
CA LYS A 74 -8.93 12.78 3.72
C LYS A 74 -9.46 13.58 4.92
N THR A 75 -8.71 13.63 6.02
CA THR A 75 -9.07 14.42 7.19
C THR A 75 -8.89 15.92 6.93
N VAL A 76 -7.82 16.30 6.21
CA VAL A 76 -7.51 17.72 5.95
C VAL A 76 -8.39 18.29 4.83
N PHE A 77 -8.48 17.59 3.70
CA PHE A 77 -9.09 18.10 2.47
C PHE A 77 -10.43 17.43 2.12
N GLY A 78 -10.85 16.42 2.88
CA GLY A 78 -12.07 15.70 2.61
C GLY A 78 -13.29 16.61 2.70
N ARG A 79 -14.19 16.48 1.72
CA ARG A 79 -15.49 17.13 1.71
C ARG A 79 -16.57 16.06 1.62
N ARG A 80 -17.63 16.18 2.44
CA ARG A 80 -18.77 15.27 2.37
C ARG A 80 -19.56 15.57 1.11
N LYS A 81 -19.85 14.54 0.31
CA LYS A 81 -20.71 14.69 -0.86
C LYS A 81 -22.12 15.05 -0.41
N LEU A 82 -22.70 16.08 -1.02
CA LEU A 82 -24.10 16.41 -0.81
C LEU A 82 -25.00 15.33 -1.44
N ARG A 83 -26.10 15.01 -0.76
CA ARG A 83 -27.18 14.18 -1.29
C ARG A 83 -28.03 15.00 -2.26
N LYS A 84 -28.93 14.32 -2.98
CA LYS A 84 -29.91 14.96 -3.88
C LYS A 84 -30.81 15.98 -3.15
N ASP A 85 -30.97 15.85 -1.84
CA ASP A 85 -31.73 16.73 -0.95
C ASP A 85 -30.91 17.90 -0.36
N GLY A 86 -29.63 18.03 -0.74
CA GLY A 86 -28.74 19.08 -0.23
C GLY A 86 -28.12 18.80 1.15
N SER A 87 -28.46 17.70 1.82
CA SER A 87 -27.86 17.31 3.11
C SER A 87 -26.51 16.59 2.93
N GLU A 88 -25.66 16.60 3.97
CA GLU A 88 -24.37 15.92 3.92
C GLU A 88 -24.51 14.38 3.85
N GLY A 89 -23.91 13.79 2.82
CA GLY A 89 -23.77 12.34 2.67
C GLY A 89 -22.66 11.77 3.54
N LYS A 90 -22.70 10.45 3.76
CA LYS A 90 -21.64 9.71 4.49
C LYS A 90 -20.35 9.55 3.67
N ILE A 91 -20.41 9.77 2.35
CA ILE A 91 -19.27 9.61 1.44
C ILE A 91 -18.43 10.89 1.47
N VAL A 92 -17.19 10.77 1.93
CA VAL A 92 -16.19 11.83 1.84
C VAL A 92 -15.44 11.68 0.52
N SER A 93 -15.46 12.73 -0.29
CA SER A 93 -14.68 12.85 -1.53
C SER A 93 -13.48 13.77 -1.33
N LEU A 94 -12.39 13.45 -2.02
CA LEU A 94 -11.23 14.31 -2.18
C LEU A 94 -11.27 14.91 -3.58
N ALA A 95 -10.99 16.22 -3.67
CA ALA A 95 -10.79 16.86 -4.96
C ALA A 95 -9.44 16.42 -5.58
N PRO A 96 -9.27 16.55 -6.90
CA PRO A 96 -7.98 16.32 -7.56
C PRO A 96 -6.86 17.15 -6.92
N VAL A 97 -5.64 16.60 -6.90
CA VAL A 97 -4.49 17.23 -6.24
C VAL A 97 -4.18 18.61 -6.82
N GLU A 98 -4.33 18.78 -8.13
CA GLU A 98 -4.10 20.04 -8.84
C GLU A 98 -5.09 21.13 -8.39
N GLU A 99 -6.31 20.74 -8.00
CA GLU A 99 -7.30 21.65 -7.45
C GLU A 99 -6.96 22.03 -6.01
N LEU A 100 -6.58 21.07 -5.19
CA LEU A 100 -6.18 21.29 -3.79
C LEU A 100 -4.97 22.24 -3.70
N GLN A 101 -3.96 22.03 -4.55
CA GLN A 101 -2.78 22.89 -4.61
C GLN A 101 -3.10 24.34 -4.98
N LYS A 102 -4.13 24.57 -5.81
CA LYS A 102 -4.54 25.90 -6.25
C LYS A 102 -5.47 26.58 -5.24
N LYS A 103 -6.51 25.88 -4.78
CA LYS A 103 -7.60 26.45 -3.96
C LYS A 103 -7.32 26.38 -2.46
N GLU A 104 -6.62 25.34 -1.99
CA GLU A 104 -6.30 25.11 -0.58
C GLU A 104 -4.78 25.18 -0.36
N ARG A 105 -4.13 26.15 -1.02
CA ARG A 105 -2.66 26.28 -1.06
C ARG A 105 -1.99 26.29 0.31
N ILE A 106 -2.51 27.06 1.28
CA ILE A 106 -1.92 27.14 2.62
C ILE A 106 -2.05 25.80 3.36
N PRO A 107 -3.24 25.18 3.48
CA PRO A 107 -3.36 23.82 4.01
C PRO A 107 -2.48 22.80 3.29
N TRP A 108 -2.34 22.90 1.96
CA TRP A 108 -1.47 22.02 1.17
C TRP A 108 0.01 22.14 1.53
N ILE A 109 0.50 23.38 1.67
CA ILE A 109 1.87 23.65 2.10
C ILE A 109 2.07 23.07 3.51
N CYS A 110 1.17 23.36 4.45
CA CYS A 110 1.26 22.85 5.82
C CYS A 110 1.26 21.31 5.87
N TYR A 111 0.43 20.66 5.05
CA TYR A 111 0.38 19.20 4.91
C TYR A 111 1.72 18.64 4.43
N SER A 112 2.26 19.20 3.34
CA SER A 112 3.50 18.74 2.71
C SER A 112 4.72 18.95 3.61
N VAL A 113 4.78 20.10 4.31
CA VAL A 113 5.84 20.40 5.27
C VAL A 113 5.76 19.44 6.46
N ARG A 114 4.56 19.17 6.97
CA ARG A 114 4.37 18.22 8.07
C ARG A 114 4.85 16.82 7.68
N ASP A 115 4.48 16.33 6.50
CA ASP A 115 4.96 15.04 6.00
C ASP A 115 6.49 14.95 5.98
N SER A 116 7.17 16.03 5.57
CA SER A 116 8.63 16.09 5.52
C SER A 116 9.26 16.04 6.92
N ILE A 117 8.76 16.84 7.87
CA ILE A 117 9.26 16.87 9.26
C ILE A 117 9.00 15.52 9.93
N THR A 118 7.77 15.01 9.83
CA THR A 118 7.35 13.74 10.41
C THR A 118 8.16 12.56 9.85
N THR A 119 8.53 12.60 8.57
CA THR A 119 9.43 11.59 7.97
C THR A 119 10.83 11.63 8.59
N LEU A 120 11.38 12.82 8.86
CA LEU A 120 12.68 12.95 9.52
C LEU A 120 12.63 12.44 10.97
N ASP A 121 11.61 12.81 11.73
CA ASP A 121 11.43 12.34 13.12
C ASP A 121 11.28 10.82 13.18
N LEU A 122 10.50 10.25 12.26
CA LEU A 122 10.34 8.80 12.14
C LEU A 122 11.68 8.12 11.82
N PHE A 123 12.46 8.69 10.89
CA PHE A 123 13.79 8.18 10.57
C PHE A 123 14.71 8.16 11.79
N LEU A 124 14.78 9.26 12.55
CA LEU A 124 15.63 9.35 13.73
C LEU A 124 15.24 8.31 14.78
N SER A 125 13.94 8.17 15.06
CA SER A 125 13.43 7.18 16.02
C SER A 125 13.73 5.74 15.57
N LEU A 126 13.45 5.40 14.31
CA LEU A 126 13.71 4.07 13.76
C LEU A 126 15.20 3.73 13.69
N LYS A 127 16.03 4.72 13.32
CA LYS A 127 17.49 4.55 13.31
C LYS A 127 18.01 4.19 14.70
N GLU A 128 17.57 4.90 15.74
CA GLU A 128 17.96 4.60 17.12
C GLU A 128 17.55 3.18 17.55
N LYS A 129 16.33 2.78 17.20
CA LYS A 129 15.83 1.43 17.46
C LYS A 129 16.68 0.36 16.78
N LEU A 130 16.97 0.53 15.50
CA LEU A 130 17.77 -0.43 14.74
C LEU A 130 19.23 -0.49 15.21
N MET A 131 19.81 0.63 15.67
CA MET A 131 21.14 0.65 16.30
C MET A 131 21.18 -0.17 17.60
N LYS A 132 20.06 -0.30 18.31
CA LYS A 132 19.93 -1.11 19.53
C LYS A 132 19.63 -2.59 19.24
N MET A 133 19.18 -2.93 18.04
CA MET A 133 18.89 -4.30 17.63
C MET A 133 20.16 -5.01 17.15
N GLU A 134 20.50 -6.12 17.78
CA GLU A 134 21.67 -6.91 17.41
C GLU A 134 21.48 -7.62 16.06
N TRP A 135 22.43 -7.45 15.16
CA TRP A 135 22.48 -8.22 13.91
C TRP A 135 23.47 -9.39 14.07
N LYS A 136 22.94 -10.62 13.95
CA LYS A 136 23.70 -11.87 13.97
C LYS A 136 23.67 -12.56 12.62
N LEU A 137 24.81 -13.10 12.20
CA LEU A 137 24.93 -14.00 11.06
C LEU A 137 25.70 -15.24 11.53
N ASP A 138 25.15 -16.44 11.29
CA ASP A 138 25.74 -17.72 11.68
C ASP A 138 26.13 -17.80 13.17
N GLY A 139 25.31 -17.18 14.03
CA GLY A 139 25.54 -17.13 15.48
C GLY A 139 26.58 -16.10 15.95
N ALA A 140 27.29 -15.43 15.02
CA ALA A 140 28.22 -14.36 15.35
C ALA A 140 27.58 -12.98 15.20
N ARG A 141 27.86 -12.08 16.15
CA ARG A 141 27.47 -10.67 16.07
C ARG A 141 28.25 -9.99 14.95
N ARG A 142 27.54 -9.42 13.96
CA ARG A 142 28.13 -8.62 12.88
C ARG A 142 28.01 -7.12 13.10
N GLY A 143 27.05 -6.70 13.90
CA GLY A 143 26.79 -5.29 14.18
C GLY A 143 25.41 -5.10 14.78
N ASN A 144 24.73 -4.06 14.33
CA ASN A 144 23.33 -3.79 14.61
C ASN A 144 22.49 -3.84 13.32
N MET A 145 21.16 -3.81 13.45
CA MET A 145 20.27 -3.88 12.28
C MET A 145 20.34 -2.63 11.39
N TYR A 146 20.83 -1.49 11.87
CA TYR A 146 21.09 -0.33 11.02
C TYR A 146 22.34 -0.54 10.15
N ASP A 147 23.36 -1.25 10.64
CA ASP A 147 24.50 -1.66 9.81
C ASP A 147 24.05 -2.59 8.67
N PHE A 148 23.18 -3.56 8.97
CA PHE A 148 22.56 -4.42 7.95
C PHE A 148 21.76 -3.61 6.92
N TYR A 149 21.04 -2.58 7.38
CA TYR A 149 20.30 -1.69 6.49
C TYR A 149 21.23 -0.98 5.49
N GLU A 150 22.30 -0.38 6.00
CA GLU A 150 23.27 0.34 5.17
C GLU A 150 24.00 -0.59 4.19
N GLU A 151 24.33 -1.81 4.63
CA GLU A 151 25.07 -2.79 3.82
C GLU A 151 24.19 -3.42 2.71
N TYR A 152 22.94 -3.78 3.03
CA TYR A 152 22.10 -4.56 2.11
C TYR A 152 20.86 -3.81 1.63
N TRP A 153 20.03 -3.28 2.54
CA TRP A 153 18.71 -2.78 2.17
C TRP A 153 18.73 -1.40 1.50
N ARG A 154 19.70 -0.55 1.85
CA ARG A 154 19.91 0.74 1.19
C ARG A 154 20.33 0.58 -0.27
N PRO A 155 21.39 -0.16 -0.63
CA PRO A 155 21.74 -0.38 -2.03
C PRO A 155 20.67 -1.19 -2.78
N PHE A 156 20.04 -2.18 -2.13
CA PHE A 156 18.94 -2.92 -2.74
C PHE A 156 17.73 -2.03 -3.06
N GLY A 157 17.44 -1.03 -2.22
CA GLY A 157 16.41 -0.03 -2.49
C GLY A 157 16.69 0.82 -3.74
N VAL A 158 17.96 1.15 -4.02
CA VAL A 158 18.34 1.82 -5.28
C VAL A 158 18.09 0.90 -6.46
N LEU A 159 18.56 -0.35 -6.38
CA LEU A 159 18.39 -1.33 -7.45
C LEU A 159 16.91 -1.59 -7.78
N LEU A 160 16.04 -1.69 -6.78
CA LEU A 160 14.61 -1.88 -7.00
C LEU A 160 13.99 -0.74 -7.81
N VAL A 161 14.38 0.50 -7.51
CA VAL A 161 13.89 1.67 -8.25
C VAL A 161 14.38 1.66 -9.69
N GLU A 162 15.65 1.29 -9.93
CA GLU A 162 16.19 1.13 -11.29
C GLU A 162 15.45 0.04 -12.07
N MET A 163 15.16 -1.10 -11.44
CA MET A 163 14.39 -2.19 -12.03
C MET A 163 12.95 -1.74 -12.35
N GLU A 164 12.33 -0.95 -11.48
CA GLU A 164 10.99 -0.39 -11.70
C GLU A 164 10.98 0.61 -12.88
N SER A 165 12.01 1.46 -13.01
CA SER A 165 12.15 2.41 -14.13
C SER A 165 12.34 1.69 -15.47
N GLU A 166 13.12 0.60 -15.51
CA GLU A 166 13.28 -0.23 -16.72
C GLU A 166 11.98 -0.96 -17.08
N GLY A 167 11.29 -1.48 -16.07
CA GLY A 167 10.07 -2.25 -16.25
C GLY A 167 10.30 -3.61 -16.91
N MET A 168 9.27 -4.12 -17.59
CA MET A 168 9.32 -5.41 -18.27
C MET A 168 8.55 -5.35 -19.60
N LEU A 169 9.17 -5.84 -20.67
CA LEU A 169 8.53 -5.95 -21.98
C LEU A 169 7.44 -7.02 -21.95
N VAL A 170 6.26 -6.66 -22.47
CA VAL A 170 5.08 -7.53 -22.50
C VAL A 170 4.49 -7.54 -23.91
N ASP A 171 4.32 -8.73 -24.49
CA ASP A 171 3.62 -8.90 -25.77
C ASP A 171 2.11 -8.75 -25.57
N ARG A 172 1.63 -7.53 -25.78
CA ARG A 172 0.21 -7.18 -25.64
C ARG A 172 -0.68 -7.90 -26.64
N LYS A 173 -0.17 -8.21 -27.84
CA LYS A 173 -0.95 -8.87 -28.89
C LYS A 173 -1.19 -10.32 -28.51
N TYR A 174 -0.12 -11.02 -28.12
CA TYR A 174 -0.20 -12.39 -27.64
C TYR A 174 -1.15 -12.52 -26.44
N LEU A 175 -1.04 -11.62 -25.45
CA LEU A 175 -1.95 -11.62 -24.30
C LEU A 175 -3.42 -11.38 -24.68
N SER A 176 -3.69 -10.48 -25.63
CA SER A 176 -5.06 -10.23 -26.11
C SER A 176 -5.66 -11.44 -26.83
N ASP A 177 -4.85 -12.20 -27.56
CA ASP A 177 -5.31 -13.41 -28.22
C ASP A 177 -5.53 -14.56 -27.22
N LEU A 178 -4.66 -14.70 -26.22
CA LEU A 178 -4.86 -15.63 -25.11
C LEU A 178 -6.12 -15.31 -24.29
N GLU A 179 -6.43 -14.04 -24.04
CA GLU A 179 -7.63 -13.63 -23.29
C GLU A 179 -8.92 -14.12 -23.97
N LYS A 180 -8.98 -14.04 -25.31
CA LYS A 180 -10.13 -14.54 -26.09
C LYS A 180 -10.29 -16.05 -25.93
N ILE A 181 -9.18 -16.80 -25.98
CA ILE A 181 -9.16 -18.26 -25.82
C ILE A 181 -9.64 -18.61 -24.40
N ALA A 182 -9.04 -18.02 -23.37
CA ALA A 182 -9.39 -18.27 -21.98
C ALA A 182 -10.86 -17.94 -21.66
N THR A 183 -11.38 -16.84 -22.21
CA THR A 183 -12.80 -16.45 -22.04
C THR A 183 -13.74 -17.47 -22.69
N ASN A 184 -13.38 -18.00 -23.87
CA ASN A 184 -14.16 -19.02 -24.53
C ASN A 184 -14.11 -20.36 -23.78
N GLU A 185 -12.93 -20.78 -23.32
CA GLU A 185 -12.76 -22.00 -22.52
C GLU A 185 -13.52 -21.91 -21.19
N GLN A 186 -13.51 -20.75 -20.52
CA GLN A 186 -14.29 -20.53 -19.31
C GLN A 186 -15.80 -20.71 -19.57
N LYS A 187 -16.32 -20.19 -20.68
CA LYS A 187 -17.74 -20.39 -21.07
C LYS A 187 -18.04 -21.86 -21.35
N ILE A 188 -17.19 -22.55 -22.11
CA ILE A 188 -17.33 -23.97 -22.42
C ILE A 188 -17.35 -24.81 -21.14
N ALA A 189 -16.44 -24.53 -20.19
CA ALA A 189 -16.38 -25.21 -18.90
C ALA A 189 -17.63 -24.95 -18.06
N ALA A 190 -18.08 -23.69 -17.98
CA ALA A 190 -19.30 -23.32 -17.26
C ALA A 190 -20.55 -24.00 -17.86
N ASP A 191 -20.66 -24.03 -19.18
CA ASP A 191 -21.78 -24.68 -19.88
C ASP A 191 -21.76 -26.19 -19.74
N ARG A 192 -20.56 -26.80 -19.73
CA ARG A 192 -20.39 -28.23 -19.43
C ARG A 192 -20.85 -28.54 -18.01
N PHE A 193 -20.51 -27.68 -17.04
CA PHE A 193 -20.95 -27.83 -15.66
C PHE A 193 -22.48 -27.71 -15.54
N ARG A 194 -23.09 -26.67 -16.13
CA ARG A 194 -24.55 -26.48 -16.16
C ARG A 194 -25.26 -27.69 -16.77
N ARG A 195 -24.77 -28.22 -17.89
CA ARG A 195 -25.32 -29.43 -18.55
C ARG A 195 -25.18 -30.69 -17.71
N TRP A 196 -24.12 -30.80 -16.90
CA TRP A 196 -23.97 -31.90 -15.96
C TRP A 196 -24.93 -31.75 -14.78
N ALA A 197 -25.00 -30.56 -14.17
CA ALA A 197 -25.86 -30.26 -13.03
C ALA A 197 -27.35 -30.38 -13.38
N SER A 198 -27.74 -30.01 -14.61
CA SER A 198 -29.12 -30.09 -15.09
C SER A 198 -29.68 -31.52 -15.16
N LYS A 199 -28.82 -32.54 -15.08
CA LYS A 199 -29.25 -33.95 -14.96
C LYS A 199 -29.84 -34.27 -13.60
N TYR A 200 -29.51 -33.49 -12.56
CA TYR A 200 -29.97 -33.66 -11.19
C TYR A 200 -31.04 -32.63 -10.81
N CYS A 201 -30.90 -31.39 -11.28
CA CYS A 201 -31.87 -30.30 -11.08
C CYS A 201 -32.00 -29.48 -12.36
N PRO A 202 -33.16 -29.52 -13.08
CA PRO A 202 -33.32 -28.83 -14.36
C PRO A 202 -32.97 -27.33 -14.32
N ASP A 203 -33.29 -26.63 -13.23
CA ASP A 203 -33.02 -25.20 -13.06
C ASP A 203 -31.53 -24.87 -12.95
N ALA A 204 -30.67 -25.87 -12.69
CA ALA A 204 -29.23 -25.69 -12.68
C ALA A 204 -28.66 -25.29 -14.07
N LEU A 205 -29.43 -25.43 -15.15
CA LEU A 205 -29.05 -24.91 -16.47
C LEU A 205 -28.83 -23.39 -16.47
N TYR A 206 -29.57 -22.66 -15.62
CA TYR A 206 -29.51 -21.19 -15.54
C TYR A 206 -28.64 -20.69 -14.38
N MET A 207 -27.95 -21.60 -13.67
CA MET A 207 -27.16 -21.20 -12.53
C MET A 207 -25.92 -20.39 -12.94
N ASN A 208 -25.57 -19.45 -12.07
CA ASN A 208 -24.28 -18.79 -12.07
C ASN A 208 -23.25 -19.70 -11.39
N VAL A 209 -22.38 -20.31 -12.19
CA VAL A 209 -21.30 -21.19 -11.73
C VAL A 209 -20.27 -20.44 -10.85
N GLY A 210 -20.20 -19.11 -10.92
CA GLY A 210 -19.37 -18.29 -10.03
C GLY A 210 -20.05 -17.90 -8.71
N SER A 211 -21.29 -18.34 -8.45
CA SER A 211 -22.00 -18.01 -7.21
C SER A 211 -21.79 -19.09 -6.17
N ASP A 212 -21.00 -18.77 -5.13
CA ASP A 212 -20.80 -19.62 -3.96
C ASP A 212 -22.11 -20.14 -3.36
N ALA A 213 -23.14 -19.29 -3.28
CA ALA A 213 -24.43 -19.66 -2.71
C ALA A 213 -25.14 -20.73 -3.55
N GLN A 214 -25.14 -20.57 -4.89
CA GLN A 214 -25.78 -21.54 -5.78
C GLN A 214 -25.01 -22.86 -5.85
N LEU A 215 -23.68 -22.80 -5.81
CA LEU A 215 -22.85 -24.01 -5.73
C LEU A 215 -23.10 -24.77 -4.42
N ARG A 216 -23.15 -24.08 -3.27
CA ARG A 216 -23.45 -24.72 -1.98
C ARG A 216 -24.83 -25.38 -1.98
N GLN A 217 -25.84 -24.72 -2.53
CA GLN A 217 -27.18 -25.29 -2.64
C GLN A 217 -27.19 -26.54 -3.53
N LEU A 218 -26.49 -26.51 -4.67
CA LEU A 218 -26.44 -27.66 -5.58
C LEU A 218 -25.72 -28.88 -4.96
N PHE A 219 -24.61 -28.66 -4.26
CA PHE A 219 -23.78 -29.75 -3.72
C PHE A 219 -24.21 -30.25 -2.35
N PHE A 220 -24.78 -29.38 -1.52
CA PHE A 220 -25.03 -29.66 -0.09
C PHE A 220 -26.43 -29.24 0.38
N GLY A 221 -27.25 -28.66 -0.49
CA GLY A 221 -28.63 -28.34 -0.15
C GLY A 221 -29.42 -29.64 0.03
N GLU A 222 -30.00 -29.84 1.21
CA GLU A 222 -30.86 -30.99 1.48
C GLU A 222 -32.04 -30.97 0.49
N THR A 223 -32.19 -32.05 -0.29
CA THR A 223 -33.43 -32.31 -1.01
C THR A 223 -34.45 -32.81 0.01
N ALA A 224 -35.40 -31.97 0.41
CA ALA A 224 -36.61 -32.46 1.04
C ALA A 224 -37.33 -33.36 0.03
N ASN A 225 -37.23 -34.68 0.23
CA ASN A 225 -38.04 -35.69 -0.46
C ASN A 225 -39.47 -35.67 0.06
#